data_AF-A0AAU7JRX1-F1
#
_entry.id   AF-A0AAU7JRX1-F1
#
_cell.length_a   1.000
_cell.length_b   1.000
_cell.length_c   1.000
_cell.angle_alpha   90.00
_cell.angle_beta   90.00
_cell.angle_gamma   90.00
#
_symmetry.space_group_name_H-M   'P 1'
#
loop_
_entity.id
_entity.type
_entity.pdbx_description
1 polymer ?
#
loop_
_entity_poly.entity_id
_entity_poly.type
_entity_poly.pdbx_seq_one_letter_code
_entity_poly.pdbx_strand_id
1 'polypeptide(L)'
;MARQAVATALGREHRADPVIPSMGGPSGNARLTAWTGLFLLVLFVAELVTLLDVRGLIGWHLSVGVLLVPPALLKTATTGWRVVRYYTGNGPYRSAGPPPMVLRVLGPLVVLTTMTLLGSGVTLVVIGEVGSRRTIVTILGQRVDWVTLHQGAFVVWAAATGLHVLGRIIPAWQLTRSSTPRTPGTGRRGLAVLASGVLGLACVAVVLQHSGGWRDHSVFRPDHGQHAAVVMRSGVG
;
A
#
# COMPACT_ATOMS: atom_id res chain seq x y z
N MET A 1 -13.19 -22.79 14.13
CA MET A 1 -12.48 -21.84 13.26
C MET A 1 -11.89 -20.64 14.01
N ALA A 2 -12.66 -19.94 14.86
CA ALA A 2 -12.17 -18.77 15.60
C ALA A 2 -11.00 -19.07 16.56
N ARG A 3 -11.02 -20.20 17.30
CA ARG A 3 -9.93 -20.58 18.22
C ARG A 3 -8.56 -20.71 17.54
N GLN A 4 -8.49 -21.34 16.36
CA GLN A 4 -7.25 -21.45 15.57
C GLN A 4 -6.77 -20.08 15.06
N ALA A 5 -7.70 -19.23 14.61
CA ALA A 5 -7.35 -17.87 14.18
C ALA A 5 -6.76 -17.05 15.34
N VAL A 6 -7.34 -17.15 16.54
CA VAL A 6 -6.82 -16.50 17.75
C VAL A 6 -5.47 -17.09 18.17
N ALA A 7 -5.30 -18.41 18.16
CA ALA A 7 -4.02 -19.04 18.49
C ALA A 7 -2.90 -18.63 17.51
N THR A 8 -3.22 -18.53 16.22
CA THR A 8 -2.31 -17.99 15.19
C THR A 8 -2.02 -16.51 15.43
N ALA A 9 -3.04 -15.68 15.69
CA ALA A 9 -2.88 -14.25 15.92
C ALA A 9 -1.96 -13.96 17.12
N LEU A 10 -2.05 -14.78 18.17
CA LEU A 10 -1.21 -14.69 19.36
C LEU A 10 0.17 -15.34 19.20
N GLY A 11 0.50 -15.86 18.01
CA GLY A 11 1.78 -16.51 17.72
C GLY A 11 1.98 -17.86 18.42
N ARG A 12 0.93 -18.44 19.02
CA ARG A 12 0.98 -19.73 19.73
C ARG A 12 1.01 -20.93 18.78
N GLU A 13 0.44 -20.77 17.60
CA GLU A 13 0.56 -21.73 16.50
C GLU A 13 1.46 -21.17 15.41
N HIS A 14 2.55 -21.87 15.12
CA HIS A 14 3.41 -21.60 13.98
C HIS A 14 3.21 -22.65 12.90
N ARG A 15 3.07 -22.19 11.67
CA ARG A 15 3.14 -23.08 10.52
C ARG A 15 4.59 -23.51 10.29
N ALA A 16 4.82 -24.81 10.23
CA ALA A 16 6.08 -25.34 9.73
C ALA A 16 6.18 -25.09 8.22
N ASP A 17 7.04 -24.14 7.83
CA ASP A 17 7.35 -23.88 6.43
C ASP A 17 8.63 -24.65 6.03
N PRO A 18 8.55 -25.64 5.13
CA PRO A 18 9.72 -26.40 4.68
C PRO A 18 10.80 -25.50 4.08
N VAL A 19 12.06 -25.81 4.40
CA VAL A 19 13.24 -25.17 3.81
C VAL A 19 13.78 -26.08 2.70
N ILE A 20 14.01 -25.51 1.52
CA ILE A 20 14.63 -26.22 0.38
C ILE A 20 15.89 -25.50 -0.12
N PRO A 21 16.85 -26.21 -0.77
CA PRO A 21 18.20 -25.70 -1.02
C PRO A 21 18.32 -24.45 -1.92
N SER A 22 17.44 -24.25 -2.90
CA SER A 22 17.65 -23.18 -3.91
C SER A 22 17.44 -21.77 -3.35
N MET A 23 16.24 -21.49 -2.85
CA MET A 23 15.81 -20.15 -2.41
C MET A 23 15.01 -20.19 -1.10
N GLY A 24 15.10 -21.30 -0.37
CA GLY A 24 14.36 -21.51 0.88
C GLY A 24 12.90 -21.92 0.71
N GLY A 25 12.36 -21.99 -0.51
CA GLY A 25 11.03 -22.54 -0.79
C GLY A 25 9.90 -21.85 -0.03
N PRO A 26 8.95 -22.59 0.56
CA PRO A 26 7.89 -22.04 1.42
C PRO A 26 8.44 -21.13 2.53
N SER A 27 9.53 -21.51 3.19
CA SER A 27 10.15 -20.71 4.26
C SER A 27 10.74 -19.40 3.73
N GLY A 28 11.46 -19.47 2.60
CA GLY A 28 11.99 -18.29 1.93
C GLY A 28 10.89 -17.33 1.48
N ASN A 29 9.82 -17.85 0.90
CA ASN A 29 8.64 -17.08 0.50
C ASN A 29 7.95 -16.43 1.71
N ALA A 30 7.78 -17.16 2.82
CA ALA A 30 7.17 -16.64 4.04
C ALA A 30 8.00 -15.50 4.65
N ARG A 31 9.33 -15.63 4.68
CA ARG A 31 10.24 -14.59 5.17
C ARG A 31 10.19 -13.33 4.32
N LEU A 32 10.22 -13.46 2.98
CA LEU A 32 10.08 -12.30 2.09
C LEU A 32 8.72 -11.63 2.31
N THR A 33 7.65 -12.43 2.35
CA THR A 33 6.29 -11.97 2.62
C THR A 33 6.18 -11.22 3.96
N ALA A 34 6.83 -11.71 5.02
CA ALA A 34 6.84 -11.08 6.33
C ALA A 34 7.60 -9.76 6.32
N TRP A 35 8.83 -9.73 5.78
CA TRP A 35 9.63 -8.51 5.67
C TRP A 35 8.93 -7.43 4.84
N THR A 36 8.41 -7.78 3.66
CA THR A 36 7.64 -6.82 2.84
C THR A 36 6.38 -6.34 3.57
N GLY A 37 5.73 -7.21 4.34
CA GLY A 37 4.55 -6.85 5.15
C GLY A 37 4.86 -5.86 6.27
N LEU A 38 5.97 -6.05 6.99
CA LEU A 38 6.41 -5.10 8.03
C LEU A 38 6.88 -3.78 7.42
N PHE A 39 7.58 -3.82 6.28
CA PHE A 39 7.95 -2.61 5.56
C PHE A 39 6.72 -1.82 5.10
N LEU A 40 5.73 -2.50 4.51
CA LEU A 40 4.44 -1.91 4.16
C LEU A 40 3.71 -1.34 5.37
N LEU A 41 3.74 -2.02 6.53
CA LEU A 41 3.09 -1.52 7.74
C LEU A 41 3.65 -0.15 8.16
N VAL A 42 4.97 0.02 8.10
CA VAL A 42 5.61 1.32 8.39
C VAL A 42 5.13 2.40 7.40
N LEU A 43 5.11 2.08 6.11
CA LEU A 43 4.65 3.01 5.08
C LEU A 43 3.15 3.34 5.22
N PHE A 44 2.30 2.37 5.55
CA PHE A 44 0.87 2.62 5.80
C PHE A 44 0.66 3.50 7.03
N VAL A 45 1.45 3.32 8.09
CA VAL A 45 1.39 4.23 9.25
C VAL A 45 1.78 5.65 8.84
N ALA A 46 2.85 5.82 8.05
CA ALA A 46 3.23 7.12 7.52
C ALA A 46 2.12 7.75 6.65
N GLU A 47 1.48 6.95 5.79
CA GLU A 47 0.34 7.38 4.97
C GLU A 47 -0.84 7.82 5.84
N LEU A 48 -1.19 7.06 6.89
CA LEU A 48 -2.27 7.40 7.80
C LEU A 48 -2.02 8.71 8.56
N VAL A 49 -0.76 9.03 8.88
CA VAL A 49 -0.40 10.33 9.49
C VAL A 49 -0.74 11.49 8.56
N THR A 50 -0.59 11.33 7.25
CA THR A 50 -0.99 12.37 6.28
C THR A 50 -2.49 12.65 6.29
N LEU A 51 -3.31 11.73 6.80
CA LEU A 51 -4.76 11.92 6.92
C LEU A 51 -5.16 12.89 8.04
N LEU A 52 -4.27 13.20 8.99
CA LEU A 52 -4.53 14.19 10.04
C LEU A 52 -4.75 15.59 9.47
N ASP A 53 -4.09 15.89 8.35
CA ASP A 53 -4.31 17.09 7.54
C ASP A 53 -3.99 16.78 6.08
N VAL A 54 -4.93 16.13 5.38
CA VAL A 54 -4.74 15.76 3.96
C VAL A 54 -4.48 16.98 3.09
N ARG A 55 -5.04 18.16 3.42
CA ARG A 55 -4.88 19.36 2.60
C ARG A 55 -3.47 19.93 2.73
N GLY A 56 -3.01 20.14 3.96
CA GLY A 56 -1.64 20.62 4.21
C GLY A 56 -0.57 19.59 3.86
N LEU A 57 -0.89 18.30 3.96
CA LEU A 57 0.04 17.18 3.70
C LEU A 57 -0.24 16.46 2.38
N ILE A 58 -0.98 17.06 1.44
CA ILE A 58 -1.33 16.41 0.17
C ILE A 58 -0.10 15.96 -0.60
N GLY A 59 0.98 16.74 -0.54
CA GLY A 59 2.24 16.38 -1.15
C GLY A 59 2.85 15.11 -0.55
N TRP A 60 2.75 14.95 0.77
CA TRP A 60 3.22 13.75 1.46
C TRP A 60 2.32 12.56 1.19
N HIS A 61 1.00 12.75 1.23
CA HIS A 61 0.00 11.73 0.92
C HIS A 61 0.23 11.14 -0.48
N LEU A 62 0.38 12.00 -1.50
CA LEU A 62 0.66 11.54 -2.86
C LEU A 62 1.99 10.78 -2.96
N SER A 63 3.03 11.25 -2.25
CA SER A 63 4.36 10.65 -2.32
C SER A 63 4.41 9.29 -1.64
N VAL A 64 3.87 9.19 -0.42
CA VAL A 64 3.86 7.94 0.34
C VAL A 64 2.87 6.94 -0.31
N GLY A 65 1.72 7.40 -0.79
CA GLY A 65 0.76 6.61 -1.57
C GLY A 65 1.38 5.97 -2.82
N VAL A 66 2.20 6.70 -3.58
CA VAL A 66 2.92 6.15 -4.75
C VAL A 66 4.06 5.22 -4.33
N LEU A 67 4.80 5.56 -3.27
CA LEU A 67 5.87 4.73 -2.72
C LEU A 67 5.36 3.35 -2.27
N LEU A 68 4.11 3.26 -1.79
CA LEU A 68 3.45 2.02 -1.39
C LEU A 68 3.22 1.04 -2.54
N VAL A 69 3.11 1.51 -3.79
CA VAL A 69 2.67 0.68 -4.94
C VAL A 69 3.61 -0.51 -5.19
N PRO A 70 4.93 -0.34 -5.40
CA PRO A 70 5.77 -1.49 -5.72
C PRO A 70 5.93 -2.51 -4.57
N PRO A 71 6.10 -2.11 -3.29
CA PRO A 71 6.08 -3.04 -2.17
C PRO A 71 4.74 -3.79 -2.04
N ALA A 72 3.60 -3.13 -2.29
CA ALA A 72 2.28 -3.77 -2.28
C ALA A 72 2.15 -4.82 -3.39
N LEU A 73 2.68 -4.55 -4.58
CA LEU A 73 2.76 -5.51 -5.68
C LEU A 73 3.68 -6.68 -5.33
N LEU A 74 4.86 -6.43 -4.73
CA LEU A 74 5.77 -7.49 -4.27
C LEU A 74 5.09 -8.40 -3.23
N LYS A 75 4.38 -7.81 -2.26
CA LYS A 75 3.61 -8.55 -1.25
C LYS A 75 2.50 -9.38 -1.89
N THR A 76 1.80 -8.82 -2.87
CA THR A 76 0.74 -9.51 -3.60
C THR A 76 1.29 -10.67 -4.43
N ALA A 77 2.40 -10.45 -5.14
CA ALA A 77 3.06 -11.49 -5.93
C ALA A 77 3.57 -12.65 -5.05
N THR A 78 4.19 -12.35 -3.90
CA THR A 78 4.73 -13.39 -3.00
C THR A 78 3.64 -14.21 -2.33
N THR A 79 2.53 -13.58 -1.92
CA THR A 79 1.36 -14.28 -1.37
C THR A 79 0.61 -15.06 -2.45
N GLY A 80 0.40 -14.46 -3.62
CA GLY A 80 -0.22 -15.10 -4.78
C GLY A 80 0.56 -16.31 -5.27
N TRP A 81 1.90 -16.22 -5.32
CA TRP A 81 2.76 -17.35 -5.63
C TRP A 81 2.50 -18.55 -4.70
N ARG A 82 2.41 -18.29 -3.39
CA ARG A 82 2.14 -19.35 -2.40
C ARG A 82 0.77 -19.99 -2.62
N VAL A 83 -0.25 -19.19 -2.95
CA VAL A 83 -1.59 -19.66 -3.28
C VAL A 83 -1.56 -20.55 -4.52
N VAL A 84 -0.98 -20.06 -5.63
CA VAL A 84 -0.88 -20.80 -6.89
C VAL A 84 -0.18 -22.13 -6.67
N ARG A 85 1.00 -22.15 -6.02
CA ARG A 85 1.77 -23.38 -5.77
C ARG A 85 1.04 -24.39 -4.89
N TYR A 86 0.24 -23.92 -3.93
CA TYR A 86 -0.57 -24.79 -3.08
C TYR A 86 -1.65 -25.50 -3.92
N TYR A 87 -2.40 -24.75 -4.72
CA TYR A 87 -3.53 -25.29 -5.49
C TYR A 87 -3.11 -26.05 -6.75
N THR A 88 -1.95 -25.76 -7.34
CA THR A 88 -1.36 -26.57 -8.42
C THR A 88 -0.65 -27.82 -7.91
N GLY A 89 -0.67 -28.05 -6.59
CA GLY A 89 -0.27 -29.31 -5.99
C GLY A 89 1.21 -29.45 -5.69
N ASN A 90 1.99 -28.38 -5.66
CA ASN A 90 3.42 -28.47 -5.41
C ASN A 90 3.73 -29.02 -4.00
N GLY A 91 4.42 -30.16 -3.92
CA GLY A 91 4.66 -30.92 -2.69
C GLY A 91 5.09 -30.08 -1.48
N PRO A 92 6.21 -29.33 -1.54
CA PRO A 92 6.65 -28.48 -0.43
C PRO A 92 5.64 -27.40 0.01
N TYR A 93 4.86 -26.84 -0.93
CA TYR A 93 3.86 -25.81 -0.59
C TYR A 93 2.57 -26.44 -0.05
N ARG A 94 2.21 -27.64 -0.49
CA ARG A 94 1.10 -28.43 0.08
C ARG A 94 1.41 -28.86 1.51
N SER A 95 2.62 -29.36 1.77
CA SER A 95 3.02 -29.80 3.11
C SER A 95 3.13 -28.65 4.10
N ALA A 96 3.46 -27.44 3.63
CA ALA A 96 3.35 -26.23 4.44
C ALA A 96 1.89 -25.94 4.86
N GLY A 97 0.90 -26.36 4.06
CA GLY A 97 -0.51 -26.23 4.38
C GLY A 97 -1.09 -24.80 4.21
N PRO A 98 -2.43 -24.68 4.22
CA PRO A 98 -3.12 -23.40 4.02
C PRO A 98 -3.22 -22.58 5.32
N PRO A 99 -3.42 -21.24 5.22
CA PRO A 99 -3.83 -20.39 6.35
C PRO A 99 -5.14 -20.84 7.01
N PRO A 100 -5.31 -20.55 8.32
CA PRO A 100 -6.61 -20.66 8.97
C PRO A 100 -7.69 -19.98 8.12
N MET A 101 -8.88 -20.57 8.05
CA MET A 101 -9.90 -20.19 7.07
C MET A 101 -10.22 -18.69 7.07
N VAL A 102 -10.34 -18.08 8.26
CA VAL A 102 -10.59 -16.64 8.39
C VAL A 102 -9.49 -15.82 7.71
N LEU A 103 -8.22 -16.11 7.98
CA LEU A 103 -7.08 -15.43 7.35
C LEU A 103 -6.94 -15.76 5.85
N ARG A 104 -7.52 -16.89 5.41
CA ARG A 104 -7.53 -17.32 4.00
C ARG A 104 -8.56 -16.55 3.17
N VAL A 105 -9.70 -16.16 3.76
CA VAL A 105 -10.70 -15.28 3.12
C VAL A 105 -10.25 -13.81 3.20
N LEU A 106 -9.70 -13.42 4.35
CA LEU A 106 -9.25 -12.05 4.58
C LEU A 106 -8.08 -11.65 3.68
N GLY A 107 -7.19 -12.58 3.31
CA GLY A 107 -6.06 -12.33 2.41
C GLY A 107 -6.48 -11.74 1.06
N PRO A 108 -7.31 -12.44 0.26
CA PRO A 108 -7.84 -11.91 -1.00
C PRO A 108 -8.59 -10.59 -0.84
N LEU A 109 -9.39 -10.42 0.22
CA LEU A 109 -10.11 -9.17 0.48
C LEU A 109 -9.14 -7.99 0.67
N VAL A 110 -8.07 -8.19 1.47
CA VAL A 110 -7.02 -7.17 1.66
C VAL A 110 -6.32 -6.86 0.34
N VAL A 111 -5.99 -7.86 -0.48
CA VAL A 111 -5.37 -7.64 -1.78
C VAL A 111 -6.27 -6.79 -2.68
N LEU A 112 -7.53 -7.17 -2.85
CA LEU A 112 -8.48 -6.46 -3.71
C LEU A 112 -8.68 -5.02 -3.25
N THR A 113 -8.96 -4.82 -1.96
CA THR A 113 -9.16 -3.47 -1.39
C THR A 113 -7.90 -2.61 -1.45
N THR A 114 -6.71 -3.19 -1.27
CA THR A 114 -5.43 -2.47 -1.43
C THR A 114 -5.21 -2.04 -2.88
N MET A 115 -5.48 -2.95 -3.85
CA MET A 115 -5.34 -2.61 -5.27
C MET A 115 -6.36 -1.55 -5.70
N THR A 116 -7.59 -1.61 -5.19
CA THR A 116 -8.60 -0.57 -5.43
C THR A 116 -8.20 0.77 -4.81
N LEU A 117 -7.71 0.79 -3.56
CA LEU A 117 -7.29 2.00 -2.87
C LEU A 117 -6.10 2.67 -3.58
N LEU A 118 -5.04 1.91 -3.84
CA LEU A 118 -3.85 2.43 -4.52
C LEU A 118 -4.16 2.80 -5.98
N GLY A 119 -4.92 1.97 -6.69
CA GLY A 119 -5.31 2.21 -8.08
C GLY A 119 -6.14 3.49 -8.21
N SER A 120 -7.16 3.67 -7.37
CA SER A 120 -7.94 4.91 -7.35
C SER A 120 -7.08 6.13 -6.98
N GLY A 121 -6.13 6.01 -6.05
CA GLY A 121 -5.19 7.09 -5.71
C GLY A 121 -4.32 7.50 -6.90
N VAL A 122 -3.77 6.53 -7.63
CA VAL A 122 -3.02 6.79 -8.87
C VAL A 122 -3.92 7.43 -9.93
N THR A 123 -5.18 6.97 -10.07
CA THR A 123 -6.14 7.59 -10.99
C THR A 123 -6.38 9.06 -10.63
N LEU A 124 -6.59 9.40 -9.36
CA LEU A 124 -6.77 10.79 -8.89
C LEU A 124 -5.58 11.68 -9.27
N VAL A 125 -4.35 11.17 -9.18
CA VAL A 125 -3.15 11.89 -9.62
C VAL A 125 -3.20 12.16 -11.12
N VAL A 126 -3.49 11.13 -11.93
CA VAL A 126 -3.44 11.20 -13.38
C VAL A 126 -4.48 12.16 -13.96
N ILE A 127 -5.70 12.16 -13.42
CA ILE A 127 -6.81 12.98 -13.95
C ILE A 127 -6.91 14.37 -13.32
N GLY A 128 -6.11 14.65 -12.28
CA GLY A 128 -6.08 15.92 -11.56
C GLY A 128 -7.37 16.21 -10.78
N GLU A 129 -7.40 17.33 -10.05
CA GLU A 129 -8.53 17.68 -9.16
C GLU A 129 -9.85 17.81 -9.93
N VAL A 130 -9.86 18.53 -11.05
CA VAL A 130 -11.09 18.77 -11.83
C VAL A 130 -11.65 17.48 -12.42
N GLY A 131 -10.79 16.61 -12.96
CA GLY A 131 -11.21 15.30 -13.47
C GLY A 131 -11.73 14.38 -12.38
N SER A 132 -11.15 14.47 -11.18
CA SER A 132 -11.48 13.63 -10.03
C SER A 132 -12.86 13.88 -9.45
N ARG A 133 -13.39 15.11 -9.58
CA ARG A 133 -14.72 15.51 -9.11
C ARG A 133 -15.83 15.30 -10.13
N ARG A 134 -15.52 14.76 -11.32
CA ARG A 134 -16.54 14.38 -12.30
C ARG A 134 -17.25 13.13 -11.82
N THR A 135 -18.58 13.17 -11.83
CA THR A 135 -19.41 12.01 -11.48
C THR A 135 -19.15 10.87 -12.47
N ILE A 136 -18.75 9.71 -11.94
CA ILE A 136 -18.54 8.48 -12.71
C ILE A 136 -19.81 7.63 -12.74
N VAL A 137 -20.56 7.59 -11.65
CA VAL A 137 -21.82 6.83 -11.54
C VAL A 137 -22.73 7.49 -10.51
N THR A 138 -24.04 7.32 -10.66
CA THR A 138 -25.02 7.70 -9.63
C THR A 138 -25.65 6.44 -9.05
N ILE A 139 -25.56 6.27 -7.73
CA ILE A 139 -26.08 5.10 -7.02
C ILE A 139 -27.05 5.59 -5.95
N LEU A 140 -28.30 5.14 -5.98
CA LEU A 140 -29.35 5.53 -5.02
C LEU A 140 -29.50 7.07 -4.91
N GLY A 141 -29.36 7.77 -6.05
CA GLY A 141 -29.43 9.24 -6.11
C GLY A 141 -28.16 9.96 -5.64
N GLN A 142 -27.14 9.26 -5.15
CA GLN A 142 -25.85 9.84 -4.75
C GLN A 142 -24.88 9.85 -5.92
N ARG A 143 -24.25 11.00 -6.18
CA ARG A 143 -23.20 11.15 -7.18
C ARG A 143 -21.90 10.57 -6.63
N VAL A 144 -21.37 9.56 -7.30
CA VAL A 144 -20.08 8.97 -6.97
C VAL A 144 -19.06 9.51 -7.97
N ASP A 145 -18.01 10.13 -7.47
CA ASP A 145 -16.82 10.55 -8.22
C ASP A 145 -15.60 9.71 -7.79
N TRP A 146 -14.43 9.99 -8.36
CA TRP A 146 -13.22 9.23 -8.03
C TRP A 146 -12.75 9.48 -6.60
N VAL A 147 -12.99 10.68 -6.05
CA VAL A 147 -12.64 11.02 -4.67
C VAL A 147 -13.48 10.19 -3.70
N THR A 148 -14.78 10.11 -3.95
CA THR A 148 -15.74 9.32 -3.17
C THR A 148 -15.37 7.83 -3.22
N LEU A 149 -15.00 7.32 -4.40
CA LEU A 149 -14.55 5.94 -4.56
C LEU A 149 -13.28 5.67 -3.74
N HIS A 150 -12.29 6.56 -3.79
CA HIS A 150 -11.04 6.40 -3.04
C HIS A 150 -11.27 6.41 -1.52
N GLN A 151 -12.10 7.34 -1.03
CA GLN A 151 -12.49 7.41 0.39
C GLN A 151 -13.29 6.18 0.83
N GLY A 152 -14.24 5.72 0.02
CA GLY A 152 -15.01 4.50 0.28
C GLY A 152 -14.11 3.26 0.31
N ALA A 153 -13.19 3.15 -0.66
CA ALA A 153 -12.19 2.09 -0.71
C ALA A 153 -11.29 2.12 0.53
N PHE A 154 -10.91 3.31 1.02
CA PHE A 154 -10.13 3.47 2.25
C PHE A 154 -10.85 2.89 3.47
N VAL A 155 -12.15 3.15 3.65
CA VAL A 155 -12.91 2.62 4.79
C VAL A 155 -12.93 1.09 4.77
N VAL A 156 -13.25 0.49 3.62
CA VAL A 156 -13.29 -0.98 3.48
C VAL A 156 -11.89 -1.58 3.66
N TRP A 157 -10.88 -0.96 3.08
CA TRP A 157 -9.48 -1.35 3.23
C TRP A 157 -9.01 -1.26 4.68
N ALA A 158 -9.35 -0.19 5.42
CA ALA A 158 -8.94 0.01 6.80
C ALA A 158 -9.51 -1.07 7.71
N ALA A 159 -10.78 -1.44 7.53
CA ALA A 159 -11.41 -2.54 8.26
C ALA A 159 -10.75 -3.89 7.95
N ALA A 160 -10.60 -4.23 6.66
CA ALA A 160 -10.04 -5.51 6.23
C ALA A 160 -8.56 -5.64 6.64
N THR A 161 -7.76 -4.60 6.40
CA THR A 161 -6.33 -4.56 6.72
C THR A 161 -6.10 -4.49 8.21
N GLY A 162 -6.90 -3.72 8.96
CA GLY A 162 -6.84 -3.69 10.43
C GLY A 162 -7.02 -5.09 11.03
N LEU A 163 -8.09 -5.80 10.64
CA LEU A 163 -8.31 -7.18 11.08
C LEU A 163 -7.17 -8.12 10.65
N HIS A 164 -6.62 -7.92 9.44
CA HIS A 164 -5.52 -8.72 8.94
C HIS A 164 -4.23 -8.51 9.74
N VAL A 165 -3.91 -7.26 10.06
CA VAL A 165 -2.73 -6.88 10.84
C VAL A 165 -2.84 -7.48 12.25
N LEU A 166 -4.00 -7.38 12.91
CA LEU A 166 -4.22 -8.03 14.21
C LEU A 166 -3.94 -9.53 14.17
N GLY A 167 -4.32 -10.21 13.08
CA GLY A 167 -4.06 -11.64 12.90
C GLY A 167 -2.64 -12.01 12.47
N ARG A 168 -1.79 -11.05 12.08
CA ARG A 168 -0.51 -11.32 11.41
C ARG A 168 0.70 -10.63 11.99
N ILE A 169 0.54 -9.56 12.76
CA ILE A 169 1.66 -8.74 13.23
C ILE A 169 2.63 -9.54 14.12
N ILE A 170 2.11 -10.31 15.08
CA ILE A 170 2.93 -11.12 15.98
C ILE A 170 3.65 -12.25 15.21
N PRO A 171 2.98 -13.09 14.40
CA PRO A 171 3.67 -14.11 13.59
C PRO A 171 4.72 -13.53 12.62
N ALA A 172 4.41 -12.39 11.98
CA ALA A 172 5.34 -11.75 11.06
C ALA A 172 6.60 -11.28 11.79
N TRP A 173 6.43 -10.63 12.94
CA TRP A 173 7.53 -10.16 13.79
C TRP A 173 8.39 -11.30 14.33
N GLN A 174 7.77 -12.37 14.81
CA GLN A 174 8.48 -13.56 15.30
C GLN A 174 9.29 -14.21 14.17
N LEU A 175 8.73 -14.31 12.96
CA LEU A 175 9.41 -14.89 11.81
C LEU A 175 10.61 -14.05 11.34
N THR A 176 10.52 -12.72 11.36
CA THR A 176 11.64 -11.85 10.97
C THR A 176 12.77 -11.86 12.00
N ARG A 177 12.46 -12.10 13.28
CA ARG A 177 13.45 -12.23 14.36
C ARG A 177 14.00 -13.64 14.56
N SER A 178 13.35 -14.68 14.03
CA SER A 178 13.79 -16.04 14.31
C SER A 178 15.12 -16.37 13.62
N SER A 179 16.08 -16.83 14.42
CA SER A 179 17.42 -17.25 13.99
C SER A 179 17.46 -18.68 13.42
N THR A 180 16.35 -19.19 12.86
CA THR A 180 16.30 -20.57 12.31
C THR A 180 17.46 -20.81 11.33
N PRO A 181 17.95 -22.06 11.17
CA PRO A 181 19.10 -22.38 10.32
C PRO A 181 19.04 -21.69 8.95
N ARG A 182 20.20 -21.24 8.45
CA ARG A 182 20.38 -20.40 7.25
C ARG A 182 19.41 -20.79 6.13
N THR A 183 18.29 -20.07 6.02
CA THR A 183 17.35 -20.24 4.91
C THR A 183 18.01 -19.64 3.66
N PRO A 184 18.34 -20.43 2.62
CA PRO A 184 19.03 -19.92 1.43
C PRO A 184 18.33 -18.71 0.81
N GLY A 185 19.09 -17.75 0.29
CA GLY A 185 18.54 -16.57 -0.41
C GLY A 185 18.22 -15.34 0.45
N THR A 186 18.77 -15.19 1.66
CA THR A 186 18.51 -14.02 2.53
C THR A 186 18.90 -12.70 1.86
N GLY A 187 20.08 -12.61 1.25
CA GLY A 187 20.52 -11.40 0.54
C GLY A 187 19.58 -11.02 -0.60
N ARG A 188 19.14 -11.99 -1.42
CA ARG A 188 18.20 -11.77 -2.52
C ARG A 188 16.83 -11.27 -2.04
N ARG A 189 16.35 -11.75 -0.88
CA ARG A 189 15.11 -11.25 -0.27
C ARG A 189 15.26 -9.82 0.21
N GLY A 190 16.36 -9.50 0.89
CA GLY A 190 16.66 -8.12 1.30
C GLY A 190 16.74 -7.18 0.10
N LEU A 191 17.46 -7.60 -0.95
CA LEU A 191 17.54 -6.86 -2.20
C LEU A 191 16.17 -6.66 -2.85
N ALA A 192 15.28 -7.66 -2.86
CA ALA A 192 13.94 -7.51 -3.42
C ALA A 192 13.09 -6.47 -2.66
N VAL A 193 13.17 -6.44 -1.33
CA VAL A 193 12.48 -5.43 -0.51
C VAL A 193 13.07 -4.04 -0.78
N LEU A 194 14.41 -3.91 -0.76
CA LEU A 194 15.09 -2.66 -1.05
C LEU A 194 14.78 -2.15 -2.46
N ALA A 195 14.86 -3.02 -3.47
CA ALA A 195 14.55 -2.68 -4.86
C ALA A 195 13.09 -2.22 -5.02
N SER A 196 12.14 -2.81 -4.28
CA SER A 196 10.76 -2.34 -4.29
C SER A 196 10.61 -0.93 -3.70
N GLY A 197 11.37 -0.60 -2.65
CA GLY A 197 11.42 0.76 -2.09
C GLY A 197 12.06 1.76 -3.05
N VAL A 198 13.20 1.40 -3.65
CA VAL A 198 13.89 2.25 -4.65
C VAL A 198 13.02 2.50 -5.87
N LEU A 199 12.33 1.46 -6.38
CA LEU A 199 11.38 1.62 -7.48
C LEU A 199 10.22 2.55 -7.09
N GLY A 200 9.72 2.44 -5.87
CA GLY A 200 8.68 3.35 -5.36
C GLY A 200 9.17 4.79 -5.30
N LEU A 201 10.39 5.03 -4.83
CA LEU A 201 11.00 6.36 -4.82
C LEU A 201 11.18 6.93 -6.24
N ALA A 202 11.57 6.09 -7.20
CA ALA A 202 11.63 6.49 -8.62
C ALA A 202 10.25 6.87 -9.16
N CYS A 203 9.21 6.09 -8.86
CA CYS A 203 7.82 6.42 -9.22
C CYS A 203 7.36 7.74 -8.58
N VAL A 204 7.72 8.00 -7.32
CA VAL A 204 7.44 9.28 -6.66
C VAL A 204 8.06 10.43 -7.44
N ALA A 205 9.35 10.35 -7.78
CA ALA A 205 10.03 11.40 -8.53
C ALA A 205 9.31 11.75 -9.85
N VAL A 206 8.83 10.73 -10.58
CA VAL A 206 8.05 10.91 -11.81
C VAL A 206 6.70 11.57 -11.52
N VAL A 207 5.97 11.09 -10.51
CA VAL A 207 4.65 11.63 -10.15
C VAL A 207 4.74 13.09 -9.68
N LEU A 208 5.76 13.43 -8.90
CA LEU A 208 5.96 14.80 -8.41
C LEU A 208 6.01 15.81 -9.56
N GLN A 209 6.67 15.46 -10.66
CA GLN A 209 6.77 16.32 -11.85
C GLN A 209 5.42 16.58 -12.54
N HIS A 210 4.43 15.71 -12.37
CA HIS A 210 3.14 15.76 -13.08
C HIS A 210 1.95 16.17 -12.20
N SER A 211 2.21 16.47 -10.92
CA SER A 211 1.19 16.60 -9.88
C SER A 211 0.79 18.04 -9.53
N GLY A 212 1.22 19.02 -10.33
CA GLY A 212 1.00 20.45 -10.07
C GLY A 212 -0.47 20.78 -9.78
N GLY A 213 -1.41 20.13 -10.47
CA GLY A 213 -2.85 20.35 -10.29
C GLY A 213 -3.42 20.02 -8.91
N TRP A 214 -2.71 19.27 -8.06
CA TRP A 214 -3.08 19.03 -6.66
C TRP A 214 -2.23 19.82 -5.65
N ARG A 215 -1.06 20.32 -6.07
CA ARG A 215 -0.08 21.00 -5.21
C ARG A 215 -0.14 22.52 -5.29
N ASP A 216 -0.60 23.07 -6.42
CA ASP A 216 -0.75 24.51 -6.61
C ASP A 216 -2.04 25.02 -5.95
N HIS A 217 -1.96 25.27 -4.64
CA HIS A 217 -2.92 26.12 -3.93
C HIS A 217 -2.55 27.62 -4.01
N SER A 218 -1.77 28.03 -5.01
CA SER A 218 -1.28 29.41 -5.18
C SER A 218 -2.35 30.43 -5.61
N VAL A 219 -3.65 30.10 -5.51
CA VAL A 219 -4.78 31.03 -5.74
C VAL A 219 -4.93 32.08 -4.62
N PHE A 220 -4.04 32.10 -3.62
CA PHE A 220 -3.93 33.19 -2.66
C PHE A 220 -2.53 33.82 -2.64
N ARG A 221 -2.08 34.28 -3.81
CA ARG A 221 -1.14 35.40 -3.85
C ARG A 221 -1.99 36.65 -4.05
N PRO A 222 -2.19 37.53 -3.05
CA PRO A 222 -2.82 38.80 -3.33
C PRO A 222 -1.92 39.53 -4.33
N ASP A 223 -2.47 39.90 -5.48
CA ASP A 223 -1.85 40.77 -6.47
C ASP A 223 -1.72 42.20 -5.89
N HIS A 224 -0.89 42.35 -4.85
CA HIS A 224 -0.43 43.64 -4.37
C HIS A 224 0.88 43.97 -5.08
N GLY A 225 0.80 44.35 -6.36
CA GLY A 225 2.02 44.77 -7.06
C GLY A 225 1.94 45.25 -8.50
N GLN A 226 0.81 45.14 -9.22
CA GLN A 226 0.79 45.52 -10.64
C GLN A 226 -0.16 46.67 -11.01
N HIS A 227 -0.97 47.19 -10.08
CA HIS A 227 -1.83 48.34 -10.35
C HIS A 227 -1.20 49.72 -10.04
N ALA A 228 -0.01 49.77 -9.41
CA ALA A 228 0.63 51.05 -9.05
C ALA A 228 1.46 51.68 -10.19
N ALA A 229 1.78 50.95 -11.25
CA ALA A 229 2.68 51.44 -12.31
C ALA A 229 1.97 52.12 -13.50
N VAL A 230 0.63 52.07 -13.58
CA VAL A 230 -0.13 52.65 -14.70
C VAL A 230 -0.68 54.05 -14.40
N VAL A 231 -0.73 54.47 -13.13
CA VAL A 231 -1.28 55.79 -12.75
C VAL A 231 -0.23 56.91 -12.80
N MET A 232 1.07 56.62 -12.94
CA MET A 232 2.13 57.63 -12.97
C MET A 232 2.56 58.06 -14.39
N ARG A 233 1.70 57.89 -15.41
CA ARG A 233 2.00 58.29 -16.81
C ARG A 233 0.94 59.16 -17.49
N SER A 234 0.02 59.75 -16.74
CA SER A 234 -1.07 60.58 -17.27
C SER A 234 -1.25 61.92 -16.55
N GLY A 235 -0.17 62.49 -16.00
CA GLY A 235 -0.25 63.74 -15.24
C GLY A 235 0.99 64.61 -15.26
N VAL A 236 1.45 65.04 -16.43
CA VAL A 236 2.18 66.30 -16.73
C VAL A 236 1.96 66.49 -18.24
N GLY A 237 1.29 67.52 -18.76
CA GLY A 237 1.62 68.93 -18.58
C GLY A 237 2.61 69.31 -19.67
#